data_AF-A0A853FNT9-F1
#
_entry.id   AF-A0A853FNT9-F1
#
_cell.length_a   1.000
_cell.length_b   1.000
_cell.length_c   1.000
_cell.angle_alpha   90.00
_cell.angle_beta   90.00
_cell.angle_gamma   90.00
#
_symmetry.space_group_name_H-M   'P 1'
#
loop_
_entity.id
_entity.type
_entity.pdbx_description
1 polymer ?
#
loop_
_entity_poly.entity_id
_entity_poly.type
_entity_poly.pdbx_seq_one_letter_code
_entity_poly.pdbx_strand_id
1 'polypeptide(L)'
;MASAAGSIADYLFDAAAGHVHAMGRHFGDGADARLHEMTAQAGHILTAEGASDAEIDKARDALIALLDHAAMLARDLPDYPDDLLGERSFFPALSWFCPRHPFC
;
A
#
# COMPACT_ATOMS: atom_id res chain seq x y z
N MET A 1 15.51 -20.26 -18.46
CA MET A 1 14.38 -20.31 -17.52
C MET A 1 14.03 -18.87 -17.20
N ALA A 2 13.01 -18.31 -17.85
CA ALA A 2 12.54 -16.96 -17.57
C ALA A 2 11.74 -17.04 -16.27
N SER A 3 12.35 -16.67 -15.15
CA SER A 3 11.62 -16.45 -13.91
C SER A 3 10.72 -15.25 -14.17
N ALA A 4 9.41 -15.38 -13.96
CA ALA A 4 8.47 -14.28 -14.14
C ALA A 4 8.82 -13.18 -13.13
N ALA A 5 9.65 -12.23 -13.54
CA ALA A 5 9.87 -11.02 -12.78
C ALA A 5 8.56 -10.23 -12.85
N GLY A 6 7.75 -10.32 -11.79
CA GLY A 6 6.61 -9.42 -11.61
C GLY A 6 7.08 -7.96 -11.68
N SER A 7 6.22 -7.06 -12.13
CA SER A 7 6.58 -5.64 -12.20
C SER A 7 6.83 -5.09 -10.78
N ILE A 8 7.54 -3.96 -10.66
CA ILE A 8 7.70 -3.28 -9.36
C ILE A 8 6.32 -2.96 -8.75
N ALA A 9 5.33 -2.65 -9.60
CA ALA A 9 3.95 -2.40 -9.16
C ALA A 9 3.32 -3.64 -8.51
N ASP A 10 3.44 -4.81 -9.14
CA ASP A 10 2.91 -6.08 -8.61
C ASP A 10 3.60 -6.43 -7.29
N TYR A 11 4.93 -6.28 -7.23
CA TYR A 11 5.70 -6.50 -6.01
C TYR A 11 5.21 -5.63 -4.84
N LEU A 12 5.01 -4.32 -5.09
CA LEU A 12 4.53 -3.39 -4.08
C LEU A 12 3.09 -3.71 -3.63
N PHE A 13 2.23 -4.06 -4.58
CA PHE A 13 0.84 -4.44 -4.28
C PHE A 13 0.77 -5.74 -3.48
N ASP A 14 1.47 -6.78 -3.90
CA ASP A 14 1.48 -8.08 -3.22
C ASP A 14 2.03 -7.97 -1.80
N ALA A 15 3.05 -7.14 -1.58
CA ALA A 15 3.57 -6.88 -0.25
C ALA A 15 2.54 -6.17 0.64
N ALA A 16 1.83 -5.17 0.10
CA ALA A 16 0.78 -4.46 0.81
C ALA A 16 -0.41 -5.38 1.14
N ALA A 17 -0.89 -6.16 0.17
CA ALA A 17 -1.97 -7.12 0.35
C ALA A 17 -1.60 -8.24 1.34
N GLY A 18 -0.38 -8.77 1.23
CA GLY A 18 0.16 -9.75 2.17
C GLY A 18 0.22 -9.21 3.60
N HIS A 19 0.64 -7.96 3.79
CA HIS A 19 0.66 -7.30 5.10
C HIS A 19 -0.76 -7.14 5.68
N VAL A 20 -1.72 -6.67 4.88
CA VAL A 20 -3.12 -6.55 5.31
C VAL A 20 -3.72 -7.90 5.69
N HIS A 21 -3.46 -8.93 4.90
CA HIS A 21 -3.89 -10.29 5.24
C HIS A 21 -3.26 -10.78 6.55
N ALA A 22 -1.96 -10.53 6.76
CA ALA A 22 -1.26 -10.91 8.00
C ALA A 22 -1.80 -10.19 9.25
N MET A 23 -2.38 -8.99 9.08
CA MET A 23 -3.11 -8.28 10.14
C MET A 23 -4.50 -8.88 10.44
N GLY A 24 -4.95 -9.90 9.69
CA GLY A 24 -6.30 -10.45 9.77
C GLY A 24 -7.36 -9.53 9.17
N ARG A 25 -6.97 -8.69 8.21
CA ARG A 25 -7.84 -7.68 7.58
C ARG A 25 -7.96 -7.90 6.07
N HIS A 26 -8.93 -7.22 5.46
CA HIS A 26 -9.13 -7.12 4.02
C HIS A 26 -9.39 -5.67 3.62
N PHE A 27 -9.15 -5.34 2.35
CA PHE A 27 -9.46 -4.01 1.82
C PHE A 27 -10.95 -3.87 1.51
N GLY A 28 -11.50 -2.67 1.71
CA GLY A 28 -12.74 -2.28 1.03
C GLY A 28 -12.49 -1.91 -0.43
N ASP A 29 -13.50 -2.02 -1.29
CA ASP A 29 -13.38 -1.84 -2.74
C ASP A 29 -12.65 -0.54 -3.14
N GLY A 30 -12.99 0.59 -2.51
CA GLY A 30 -12.34 1.87 -2.82
C GLY A 30 -10.90 1.96 -2.30
N ALA A 31 -10.58 1.29 -1.19
CA ALA A 31 -9.21 1.23 -0.68
C ALA A 31 -8.33 0.33 -1.55
N ASP A 32 -8.87 -0.80 -2.01
CA ASP A 32 -8.20 -1.74 -2.91
C ASP A 32 -7.90 -1.11 -4.26
N ALA A 33 -8.91 -0.52 -4.90
CA ALA A 33 -8.77 0.18 -6.18
C ALA A 33 -7.73 1.31 -6.08
N ARG A 34 -7.75 2.09 -4.99
CA ARG A 34 -6.79 3.18 -4.79
C ARG A 34 -5.37 2.66 -4.56
N LEU A 35 -5.21 1.56 -3.82
CA LEU A 35 -3.90 0.94 -3.61
C LEU A 35 -3.31 0.44 -4.94
N HIS A 36 -4.13 -0.20 -5.78
CA HIS A 36 -3.74 -0.62 -7.13
C HIS A 36 -3.24 0.56 -7.98
N GLU A 37 -3.96 1.69 -7.99
CA GLU A 37 -3.52 2.89 -8.70
C GLU A 37 -2.18 3.41 -8.18
N MET A 38 -2.04 3.47 -6.85
CA MET A 38 -0.84 4.00 -6.20
C MET A 38 0.39 3.13 -6.46
N THR A 39 0.27 1.80 -6.37
CA THR A 39 1.38 0.87 -6.64
C THR A 39 1.73 0.84 -8.12
N ALA A 40 0.74 0.96 -9.02
CA ALA A 40 0.99 1.11 -10.46
C ALA A 40 1.78 2.38 -10.78
N GLN A 41 1.35 3.53 -10.25
CA GLN A 41 2.05 4.81 -10.43
C GLN A 41 3.46 4.76 -9.84
N ALA A 42 3.62 4.26 -8.62
CA ALA A 42 4.92 4.08 -7.97
C ALA A 42 5.85 3.18 -8.78
N GLY A 43 5.33 2.05 -9.28
CA GLY A 43 6.07 1.13 -10.14
C GLY A 43 6.57 1.80 -11.41
N HIS A 44 5.74 2.62 -12.07
CA HIS A 44 6.14 3.40 -13.24
C HIS A 44 7.26 4.40 -12.91
N ILE A 45 7.15 5.13 -11.80
CA ILE A 45 8.16 6.12 -11.36
C ILE A 45 9.49 5.43 -11.08
N LEU A 46 9.49 4.40 -10.22
CA LEU A 46 10.70 3.68 -9.83
C LEU A 46 11.38 3.00 -11.03
N THR A 47 10.59 2.48 -11.98
CA THR A 47 11.13 1.93 -13.23
C THR A 47 11.80 3.01 -14.08
N ALA A 48 11.15 4.17 -14.26
CA ALA A 48 11.68 5.28 -15.05
C ALA A 48 12.95 5.89 -14.43
N GLU A 49 13.04 5.89 -13.10
CA GLU A 49 14.20 6.37 -12.35
C GLU A 49 15.36 5.36 -12.32
N GLY A 50 15.12 4.12 -12.72
CA GLY A 50 16.11 3.04 -12.59
C GLY A 50 16.44 2.75 -11.12
N ALA A 51 15.42 2.76 -10.27
CA ALA A 51 15.54 2.58 -8.83
C ALA A 51 16.27 1.28 -8.49
N SER A 52 17.15 1.36 -7.50
CA SER A 52 17.82 0.21 -6.90
C SER A 52 16.86 -0.64 -6.07
N ASP A 53 17.22 -1.91 -5.84
CA ASP A 53 16.46 -2.80 -4.95
C ASP A 53 16.21 -2.20 -3.56
N ALA A 54 17.19 -1.43 -3.02
CA ALA A 54 17.07 -0.76 -1.74
C ALA A 54 16.01 0.37 -1.75
N GLU A 55 15.85 1.08 -2.87
CA GLU A 55 14.81 2.10 -3.02
C GLU A 55 13.42 1.49 -3.20
N ILE A 56 13.34 0.36 -3.91
CA ILE A 56 12.12 -0.43 -4.06
C ILE A 56 11.67 -0.98 -2.69
N ASP A 57 12.60 -1.52 -1.89
CA ASP A 57 12.32 -1.99 -0.53
C ASP A 57 11.89 -0.85 0.40
N LYS A 58 12.48 0.33 0.26
CA LYS A 58 12.05 1.51 1.02
C LYS A 58 10.63 1.94 0.64
N ALA A 59 10.25 1.85 -0.62
CA ALA A 59 8.88 2.12 -1.07
C ALA A 59 7.88 1.08 -0.51
N ARG A 60 8.27 -0.21 -0.48
CA ARG A 60 7.49 -1.26 0.20
C ARG A 60 7.27 -0.94 1.68
N ASP A 61 8.34 -0.62 2.40
CA ASP A 61 8.25 -0.33 3.83
C ASP A 61 7.42 0.93 4.12
N ALA A 62 7.43 1.91 3.21
CA ALA A 62 6.55 3.07 3.28
C ALA A 62 5.07 2.67 3.17
N LEU A 63 4.69 1.80 2.22
CA LEU A 63 3.33 1.28 2.10
C LEU A 63 2.88 0.55 3.36
N ILE A 64 3.74 -0.29 3.94
CA ILE A 64 3.44 -0.99 5.20
C ILE A 64 3.12 0.02 6.31
N ALA A 65 3.92 1.08 6.44
CA ALA A 65 3.69 2.12 7.43
C ALA A 65 2.36 2.90 7.20
N LEU A 66 1.96 3.10 5.94
CA LEU A 66 0.64 3.65 5.61
C LEU A 66 -0.49 2.73 6.10
N LEU A 67 -0.35 1.43 5.84
CA LEU A 67 -1.36 0.43 6.21
C LEU A 67 -1.49 0.26 7.72
N ASP A 68 -0.37 0.28 8.45
CA ASP A 68 -0.35 0.28 9.92
C ASP A 68 -1.07 1.52 10.47
N HIS A 69 -0.83 2.69 9.85
CA HIS A 69 -1.53 3.91 10.23
C HIS A 69 -3.03 3.85 9.94
N ALA A 70 -3.42 3.31 8.77
CA ALA A 70 -4.83 3.07 8.45
C ALA A 70 -5.49 2.10 9.44
N ALA A 71 -4.80 1.02 9.84
CA ALA A 71 -5.29 0.07 10.83
C ALA A 71 -5.45 0.69 12.22
N MET A 72 -4.55 1.59 12.61
CA MET A 72 -4.69 2.38 13.83
C MET A 72 -5.96 3.26 13.75
N LEU A 73 -6.15 4.00 12.65
CA LEU A 73 -7.34 4.83 12.47
C LEU A 73 -8.64 4.01 12.44
N ALA A 74 -8.62 2.82 11.84
CA ALA A 74 -9.77 1.91 11.82
C ALA A 74 -10.24 1.52 13.23
N ARG A 75 -9.31 1.28 14.16
CA ARG A 75 -9.61 0.94 15.56
C ARG A 75 -10.27 2.08 16.34
N ASP A 76 -10.00 3.33 15.94
CA ASP A 76 -10.54 4.52 16.59
C ASP A 76 -11.93 4.90 16.06
N LEU A 77 -12.43 4.21 15.02
CA LEU A 77 -13.76 4.46 14.45
C LEU A 77 -14.85 3.66 15.21
N PRO A 78 -15.88 4.34 15.76
CA PRO A 78 -17.02 3.64 16.36
C PRO A 78 -17.76 2.76 15.35
N ASP A 79 -18.12 1.54 15.78
CA ASP A 79 -18.87 0.54 15.02
C ASP A 79 -18.23 0.15 13.67
N TYR A 80 -16.92 0.34 13.51
CA TYR A 80 -16.19 -0.02 12.30
C TYR A 80 -15.77 -1.50 12.33
N PRO A 81 -15.89 -2.26 11.22
CA PRO A 81 -15.50 -3.67 11.22
C PRO A 81 -14.00 -3.86 11.51
N ASP A 82 -13.70 -4.76 12.46
CA ASP A 82 -12.32 -5.03 12.91
C ASP A 82 -11.44 -5.66 11.82
N ASP A 83 -12.05 -6.33 10.85
CA ASP A 83 -11.40 -7.01 9.74
C ASP A 83 -11.30 -6.15 8.47
N LEU A 84 -11.79 -4.91 8.49
CA LEU A 84 -11.83 -4.04 7.32
C LEU A 84 -10.75 -2.94 7.37
N LEU A 85 -10.09 -2.71 6.24
CA LEU A 85 -9.36 -1.49 5.89
C LEU A 85 -10.03 -0.85 4.68
N GLY A 86 -11.13 -0.15 4.93
CA GLY A 86 -11.90 0.54 3.90
C GLY A 86 -11.53 2.02 3.81
N GLU A 87 -12.30 2.73 3.01
CA GLU A 87 -12.10 4.13 2.64
C GLU A 87 -12.06 5.05 3.86
N ARG A 88 -12.89 4.77 4.88
CA ARG A 88 -12.98 5.56 6.11
C ARG A 88 -11.72 5.54 6.98
N SER A 89 -10.90 4.48 6.88
CA SER A 89 -9.62 4.38 7.57
C SER A 89 -8.44 4.69 6.64
N PHE A 90 -8.53 4.24 5.38
CA PHE A 90 -7.43 4.32 4.42
C PHE A 90 -7.23 5.74 3.85
N PHE A 91 -8.29 6.43 3.42
CA PHE A 91 -8.14 7.76 2.81
C PHE A 91 -7.63 8.84 3.78
N PRO A 92 -8.07 8.85 5.06
CA PRO A 92 -7.43 9.73 6.05
C PRO A 92 -5.94 9.42 6.24
N ALA A 93 -5.55 8.14 6.20
CA ALA A 93 -4.15 7.74 6.31
C ALA A 93 -3.29 8.23 5.12
N LEU A 94 -3.87 8.33 3.91
CA LEU A 94 -3.19 8.90 2.75
C LEU A 94 -2.78 10.36 2.95
N SER A 95 -3.60 11.13 3.68
CA SER A 95 -3.29 12.54 3.97
C SER A 95 -2.07 12.69 4.87
N TRP A 96 -1.83 11.73 5.78
CA TRP A 96 -0.60 11.65 6.57
C TRP A 96 0.59 11.15 5.76
N PHE A 97 0.33 10.31 4.76
CA PHE A 97 1.36 9.63 3.97
C PHE A 97 2.03 10.53 2.93
N CYS A 98 1.32 11.53 2.38
CA CYS A 98 1.97 12.52 1.51
C CYS A 98 2.82 13.53 2.30
N PRO A 99 4.09 13.78 1.90
CA PRO A 99 4.63 13.70 0.52
C PRO A 99 5.68 12.58 0.30
N ARG A 100 5.40 11.32 0.64
CA ARG A 100 6.38 10.24 0.45
C ARG A 100 6.50 9.81 -1.01
N HIS A 101 7.60 10.17 -1.67
CA HIS A 101 8.02 9.57 -2.95
C HIS A 101 8.12 8.04 -2.81
N PRO A 102 7.62 7.24 -3.77
CA PRO A 102 7.01 7.60 -5.06
C PRO A 102 5.46 7.67 -5.06
N PHE A 103 4.82 7.79 -3.89
CA PHE A 103 3.35 7.65 -3.75
C PHE A 103 2.59 8.98 -3.70
N CYS A 104 3.32 10.09 -3.85
CA CYS A 104 2.87 11.46 -4.09
C CYS A 104 3.83 12.03 -5.15
#